data_AF-A0A0Q5XNW4-F1
#
_entry.id   AF-A0A0Q5XNW4-F1
#
_cell.length_a   1.000
_cell.length_b   1.000
_cell.length_c   1.000
_cell.angle_alpha   90.00
_cell.angle_beta   90.00
_cell.angle_gamma   90.00
#
_symmetry.space_group_name_H-M   'P 1'
#
loop_
_entity.id
_entity.type
_entity.pdbx_description
1 polymer ?
#
loop_
_entity_poly.entity_id
_entity_poly.type
_entity_poly.pdbx_seq_one_letter_code
_entity_poly.pdbx_strand_id
1 'polypeptide(L)' 'MPRYYFQIVERNAVLDDLDGAEVASLDDARREAERAIREIAAEHLKIERKLELTSIQIRDEAGDIVASVTYDEAMDDILP' A
#
# COMPACT_ATOMS: atom_id res chain seq x y z
N MET A 1 -20.57 -0.23 0.45
CA MET A 1 -19.40 -1.00 -0.01
C MET A 1 -18.48 -1.16 1.18
N PRO A 2 -17.74 -2.27 1.34
CA PRO A 2 -16.80 -2.39 2.46
C PRO A 2 -15.74 -1.28 2.36
N ARG A 3 -15.43 -0.65 3.49
CA ARG A 3 -14.33 0.30 3.60
C ARG A 3 -13.07 -0.47 3.99
N TYR A 4 -11.99 -0.20 3.28
CA TYR A 4 -10.67 -0.70 3.66
C TYR A 4 -9.74 0.47 3.93
N TYR A 5 -8.85 0.29 4.91
CA TYR A 5 -7.84 1.25 5.30
C TYR A 5 -6.47 0.74 4.90
N PHE A 6 -5.59 1.64 4.47
CA PHE A 6 -4.26 1.29 3.99
C PHE A 6 -3.23 1.79 5.00
N GLN A 7 -2.43 0.90 5.55
CA GLN A 7 -1.40 1.28 6.50
C GLN A 7 -0.05 1.12 5.82
N ILE A 8 0.63 2.24 5.60
CA ILE A 8 1.94 2.30 4.97
C ILE A 8 2.98 1.89 6.01
N VAL A 9 3.69 0.82 5.72
CA VAL A 9 4.76 0.30 6.56
C VAL A 9 6.10 0.67 5.93
N GLU A 10 6.85 1.50 6.63
CA GLU A 10 8.22 1.86 6.31
C GLU A 10 9.20 1.12 7.24
N ARG A 11 10.48 1.11 6.87
CA ARG A 11 11.54 0.44 7.66
C ARG A 11 11.58 0.88 9.13
N ASN A 12 11.30 2.16 9.41
CA ASN A 12 11.40 2.75 10.75
C ASN A 12 10.10 3.40 11.25
N ALA A 13 9.01 3.27 10.50
CA ALA A 13 7.75 3.94 10.82
C ALA A 13 6.56 3.15 10.28
N VAL A 14 5.42 3.31 10.92
CA VAL A 14 4.13 2.88 10.40
C VAL A 14 3.25 4.12 10.31
N LEU A 15 2.75 4.38 9.12
CA LEU A 15 1.94 5.55 8.78
C LEU A 15 0.54 5.04 8.46
N ASP A 16 -0.44 5.43 9.26
CA ASP A 16 -1.84 5.13 8.96
C ASP A 16 -2.35 6.06 7.87
N ASP A 17 -2.85 5.49 6.76
CA ASP A 17 -3.74 6.22 5.85
C ASP A 17 -5.15 6.20 6.45
N LEU A 18 -5.55 7.34 7.00
CA LEU A 18 -6.84 7.51 7.66
C LEU A 18 -7.99 7.76 6.68
N ASP A 19 -7.71 8.06 5.40
CA ASP A 19 -8.76 8.33 4.42
C ASP A 19 -9.43 7.03 3.96
N GLY A 20 -8.64 5.96 3.77
CA GLY A 20 -9.12 4.65 3.30
C GLY A 20 -9.82 4.71 1.93
N ALA A 21 -10.13 3.55 1.35
CA ALA A 21 -10.90 3.48 0.09
C ALA A 21 -12.17 2.64 0.24
N GLU A 22 -13.25 3.15 -0.34
CA GLU A 22 -14.47 2.39 -0.57
C GLU A 22 -14.29 1.61 -1.86
N VAL A 23 -14.05 0.31 -1.73
CA VAL A 23 -13.86 -0.58 -2.88
C VAL A 23 -14.82 -1.77 -2.79
N ALA A 24 -15.10 -2.39 -3.92
CA ALA A 24 -16.12 -3.43 -4.01
C ALA A 24 -15.65 -4.77 -3.41
N SER A 25 -14.33 -5.01 -3.38
CA SER A 25 -13.73 -6.28 -2.95
C SER A 25 -12.32 -6.11 -2.37
N LEU A 26 -11.81 -7.15 -1.70
CA LEU A 26 -10.43 -7.21 -1.22
C LEU A 26 -9.42 -7.22 -2.37
N ASP A 27 -9.75 -7.84 -3.51
CA ASP A 27 -8.90 -7.82 -4.70
C ASP A 27 -8.75 -6.39 -5.26
N ASP A 28 -9.82 -5.60 -5.25
CA ASP A 28 -9.76 -4.19 -5.63
C ASP A 28 -8.89 -3.39 -4.65
N ALA A 29 -8.99 -3.68 -3.35
CA ALA A 29 -8.11 -3.08 -2.34
C ALA A 29 -6.64 -3.45 -2.58
N ARG A 30 -6.33 -4.70 -2.96
CA ARG A 30 -4.96 -5.12 -3.30
C ARG A 30 -4.40 -4.33 -4.49
N ARG A 31 -5.18 -4.19 -5.57
CA ARG A 31 -4.79 -3.42 -6.75
C ARG A 31 -4.55 -1.94 -6.43
N GLU A 32 -5.37 -1.39 -5.53
CA GLU A 32 -5.19 -0.02 -5.03
C GLU A 32 -3.87 0.11 -4.26
N ALA A 33 -3.58 -0.82 -3.35
CA ALA A 33 -2.33 -0.85 -2.59
C ALA A 33 -1.11 -1.01 -3.52
N GLU A 34 -1.15 -1.88 -4.53
CA GLU A 34 -0.11 -2.02 -5.54
C GLU A 34 0.13 -0.70 -6.29
N ARG A 35 -0.94 -0.02 -6.70
CA ARG A 35 -0.85 1.29 -7.37
C ARG A 35 -0.23 2.34 -6.46
N ALA A 36 -0.67 2.43 -5.21
CA ALA A 36 -0.14 3.37 -4.22
C ALA A 36 1.36 3.14 -3.98
N ILE A 37 1.80 1.88 -3.84
CA ILE A 37 3.23 1.55 -3.72
C ILE A 37 4.02 2.08 -4.92
N ARG A 38 3.51 1.88 -6.14
CA ARG A 38 4.15 2.33 -7.38
C ARG A 38 4.25 3.85 -7.46
N GLU A 39 3.20 4.56 -7.05
CA GLU A 39 3.18 6.02 -7.00
C GLU A 39 4.19 6.56 -5.98
N ILE A 40 4.19 6.02 -4.75
CA ILE A 40 5.16 6.40 -3.70
C ILE A 40 6.60 6.16 -4.17
N ALA A 41 6.86 5.01 -4.80
CA ALA A 41 8.18 4.66 -5.33
C ALA A 41 8.62 5.64 -6.43
N ALA A 42 7.73 5.96 -7.37
CA ALA A 42 8.00 6.91 -8.44
C ALA A 42 8.32 8.32 -7.90
N GLU A 43 7.59 8.78 -6.88
CA GLU A 43 7.85 10.07 -6.26
C GLU A 43 9.21 10.09 -5.52
N HIS A 44 9.57 9.02 -4.82
CA HIS A 44 10.88 8.94 -4.15
C HIS A 44 12.05 8.88 -5.12
N LEU A 45 11.88 8.20 -6.27
CA LEU A 45 12.87 8.17 -7.35
C LEU A 45 13.12 9.58 -7.92
N LYS A 46 12.08 10.41 -8.07
CA LYS A 46 12.22 11.78 -8.59
C LYS A 46 13.01 12.70 -7.66
N ILE A 47 12.94 12.48 -6.35
CA ILE A 47 13.51 13.37 -5.33
C ILE A 47 14.89 12.87 -4.85
N GLU A 48 15.44 11.82 -5.48
CA GLU A 48 16.68 11.13 -5.05
C GLU A 48 16.69 10.75 -3.56
N ARG A 49 15.49 10.51 -3.00
CA ARG A 49 15.33 10.13 -1.60
C ARG A 49 15.30 8.62 -1.50
N LYS A 50 15.94 8.09 -0.46
CA LYS A 50 15.90 6.66 -0.15
C LYS A 50 14.45 6.23 0.10
N LEU A 51 13.99 5.24 -0.65
CA LEU A 51 12.67 4.63 -0.45
C LEU A 51 12.74 3.74 0.81
N GLU A 52 11.99 4.12 1.84
CA GLU A 52 11.90 3.36 3.09
C GLU A 52 10.61 2.51 3.16
N LEU A 53 9.70 2.68 2.19
CA LEU A 53 8.50 1.88 2.01
C LEU A 53 8.84 0.39 1.91
N THR A 54 8.18 -0.43 2.74
CA THR A 54 8.35 -1.88 2.77
C THR A 54 7.07 -2.57 2.29
N SER A 55 5.90 -2.16 2.78
CA SER A 55 4.62 -2.76 2.40
C SER A 55 3.46 -1.81 2.69
N ILE A 56 2.30 -2.08 2.10
CA ILE A 56 1.02 -1.54 2.54
C ILE A 56 0.20 -2.68 3.13
N GLN A 57 -0.31 -2.50 4.34
CA GLN A 57 -1.25 -3.41 4.99
C GLN A 57 -2.67 -2.91 4.76
N ILE A 58 -3.58 -3.84 4.47
CA ILE A 58 -4.99 -3.55 4.20
C ILE A 58 -5.78 -4.01 5.42
N ARG A 59 -6.51 -3.07 6.01
CA ARG A 59 -7.31 -3.28 7.21
C ARG A 59 -8.78 -3.12 6.88
N ASP A 60 -9.64 -3.92 7.50
CA ASP A 60 -11.09 -3.75 7.40
C ASP A 60 -11.62 -2.71 8.40
N GLU A 61 -12.94 -2.54 8.44
CA GLU A 61 -13.63 -1.61 9.36
C GLU A 61 -13.50 -1.99 10.85
N ALA A 62 -13.21 -3.25 11.16
CA ALA A 62 -12.91 -3.69 12.52
C ALA A 62 -11.45 -3.37 12.92
N GLY A 63 -10.62 -2.98 11.94
CA GLY A 63 -9.20 -2.72 12.11
C GLY A 63 -8.35 -3.99 12.00
N ASP A 64 -8.91 -5.11 11.55
CA ASP A 64 -8.16 -6.34 11.36
C ASP A 64 -7.41 -6.30 10.04
N ILE A 65 -6.15 -6.77 10.03
CA ILE A 65 -5.35 -6.87 8.80
C ILE A 65 -5.89 -8.04 7.99
N VAL A 66 -6.53 -7.73 6.87
CA VAL A 66 -7.13 -8.72 5.97
C VAL A 66 -6.23 -9.06 4.79
N ALA A 67 -5.28 -8.20 4.45
CA ALA A 67 -4.26 -8.45 3.44
C ALA A 67 -3.03 -7.55 3.62
N SER A 68 -1.95 -7.86 2.91
CA SER A 68 -0.79 -6.97 2.74
C SER A 68 -0.22 -7.14 1.34
N VAL A 69 0.34 -6.05 0.82
CA VAL A 69 1.08 -5.98 -0.44
C VAL A 69 2.45 -5.40 -0.13
N THR A 70 3.50 -6.15 -0.45
CA THR A 70 4.89 -5.72 -0.29
C THR A 70 5.37 -4.90 -1.47
N TYR A 71 6.44 -4.12 -1.25
CA TYR A 71 7.11 -3.41 -2.33
C TYR A 71 7.53 -4.36 -3.46
N ASP A 72 8.15 -5.50 -3.12
CA ASP A 72 8.61 -6.48 -4.09
C ASP A 72 7.44 -7.05 -4.90
N GLU A 73 6.33 -7.45 -4.27
CA GLU A 73 5.12 -7.93 -4.98
C GLU A 73 4.58 -6.88 -5.96
N ALA A 74 4.52 -5.60 -5.55
CA ALA A 74 4.00 -4.55 -6.40
C ALA A 74 4.91 -4.23 -7.60
N MET A 75 6.20 -4.54 -7.49
CA MET A 75 7.23 -4.27 -8.51
C MET A 75 7.52 -5.48 -9.40
N ASP A 76 7.18 -6.71 -8.99
CA ASP A 76 7.37 -7.95 -9.74
C ASP A 76 6.71 -7.90 -11.13
N ASP A 77 5.57 -7.22 -11.22
CA ASP A 77 4.82 -7.01 -12.48
C ASP A 77 5.49 -5.98 -13.43
N ILE A 78 6.45 -5.19 -12.94
CA ILE A 78 7.06 -4.06 -13.68
C ILE A 78 8.55 -4.31 -13.97
N LEU A 79 9.27 -4.97 -13.05
CA LEU A 79 10.69 -5.24 -13.15
C LEU A 79 10.91 -6.70 -13.60
N PRO A 80 11.58 -6.94 -14.75
CA PRO A 80 11.83 -8.27 -15.28
C PRO A 80 12.93 -9.05 -14.53
#